data_AF-A0A1S2QC51-F1
#
_entry.id   AF-A0A1S2QC51-F1
#
_cell.length_a   1.000
_cell.length_b   1.000
_cell.length_c   1.000
_cell.angle_alpha   90.00
_cell.angle_beta   90.00
_cell.angle_gamma   90.00
#
_symmetry.space_group_name_H-M   'P 1'
#
loop_
_entity.id
_entity.type
_entity.pdbx_description
1 polymer ?
#
loop_
_entity_poly.entity_id
_entity_poly.type
_entity_poly.pdbx_seq_one_letter_code
_entity_poly.pdbx_strand_id
1 'polypeptide(L)'
;MSGRLSFSAWAPPVRRALRRVDYTPGRAVNRASEGYRGDGKTDAKGAAVIADQARVRRDLMPLQSSDELVTELKILTGRRRDLADDRTRAVNRLRGHRTGIFPGPERDPDFGNVGPWCC
;
A
#
# COMPACT_ATOMS: atom_id res chain seq x y z
N MET A 1 24.28 -7.74 10.07
CA MET A 1 23.23 -8.26 9.16
C MET A 1 21.92 -7.55 9.47
N SER A 2 21.44 -6.67 8.60
CA SER A 2 20.05 -6.14 8.59
C SER A 2 19.91 -5.20 7.39
N GLY A 3 19.47 -5.73 6.25
CA GLY A 3 19.32 -4.99 5.01
C GLY A 3 18.18 -3.97 5.10
N ARG A 4 18.52 -2.68 4.99
CA ARG A 4 17.57 -1.60 4.71
C ARG A 4 17.17 -1.69 3.25
N LEU A 5 15.94 -2.12 2.97
CA LEU A 5 15.36 -2.03 1.63
C LEU A 5 15.01 -0.56 1.37
N SER A 6 15.84 0.10 0.55
CA SER A 6 15.60 1.45 0.05
C SER A 6 14.39 1.45 -0.88
N PHE A 7 13.31 2.12 -0.48
CA PHE A 7 12.08 2.27 -1.26
C PHE A 7 12.23 3.44 -2.25
N SER A 8 13.24 3.41 -3.12
CA SER A 8 13.52 4.52 -4.04
C SER A 8 14.05 4.03 -5.38
N ALA A 9 13.31 3.14 -6.05
CA ALA A 9 13.56 2.85 -7.45
C ALA A 9 12.34 2.16 -8.09
N TRP A 10 11.34 2.94 -8.50
CA TRP A 10 10.50 2.49 -9.61
C TRP A 10 9.84 3.64 -10.35
N ALA A 11 10.37 3.96 -11.54
CA ALA A 11 9.59 4.37 -12.71
C ALA A 11 10.49 4.40 -13.97
N PRO A 12 10.50 3.35 -14.82
CA PRO A 12 11.00 3.50 -16.18
C PRO A 12 9.98 4.30 -17.03
N PRO A 13 10.43 5.02 -18.08
CA PRO A 13 9.52 5.71 -19.00
C PRO A 13 8.74 4.68 -19.80
N VAL A 14 7.49 4.42 -19.39
CA VAL A 14 6.59 3.54 -20.12
C VAL A 14 6.08 4.29 -21.34
N ARG A 15 6.76 4.13 -22.49
CA ARG A 15 6.18 4.43 -23.80
C ARG A 15 4.99 3.49 -23.99
N ARG A 16 3.76 3.99 -23.86
CA ARG A 16 2.56 3.15 -23.83
C ARG A 16 1.79 3.30 -25.14
N ALA A 17 1.87 2.26 -25.98
CA ALA A 17 0.80 1.96 -26.91
C ALA A 17 -0.52 1.86 -26.12
N LEU A 18 -1.59 2.47 -26.62
CA LEU A 18 -2.91 2.51 -25.99
C LEU A 18 -3.46 1.10 -25.76
N ARG A 19 -3.11 0.48 -24.62
CA ARG A 19 -3.65 -0.80 -24.15
C ARG A 19 -4.87 -0.49 -23.29
N ARG A 20 -6.00 -1.13 -23.60
CA ARG A 20 -7.27 -1.03 -22.83
C ARG A 20 -7.01 -1.04 -21.33
N VAL A 21 -7.68 -0.14 -20.63
CA VAL A 21 -7.62 -0.02 -19.17
C VAL A 21 -8.98 -0.44 -18.63
N ASP A 22 -9.01 -1.47 -17.80
CA ASP A 22 -10.24 -1.97 -17.19
C ASP A 22 -10.23 -1.70 -15.68
N TYR A 23 -11.39 -1.33 -15.15
CA TYR A 23 -11.57 -1.06 -13.72
C TYR A 23 -11.84 -2.35 -12.95
N THR A 24 -11.03 -2.59 -11.91
CA THR A 24 -11.30 -3.65 -10.92
C THR A 24 -11.62 -3.02 -9.56
N PRO A 25 -12.78 -3.30 -8.96
CA PRO A 25 -13.14 -2.77 -7.66
C PRO A 25 -12.15 -3.19 -6.56
N GLY A 26 -11.70 -2.25 -5.73
CA GLY A 26 -10.74 -2.53 -4.65
C GLY A 26 -11.26 -3.56 -3.63
N ARG A 27 -12.57 -3.62 -3.37
CA ARG A 27 -13.18 -4.66 -2.52
C ARG A 27 -13.02 -6.06 -3.10
N ALA A 28 -13.11 -6.20 -4.42
CA ALA A 28 -12.91 -7.49 -5.10
C ALA A 28 -11.45 -7.94 -5.00
N VAL A 29 -10.51 -7.01 -5.19
CA VAL A 29 -9.06 -7.27 -5.02
C VAL A 29 -8.75 -7.65 -3.57
N ASN A 30 -9.33 -6.95 -2.59
CA ASN A 30 -9.08 -7.23 -1.18
C ASN A 30 -9.57 -8.64 -0.79
N ARG A 31 -10.79 -9.01 -1.20
CA ARG A 31 -11.33 -10.35 -1.00
C ARG A 31 -10.50 -11.42 -1.71
N ALA A 32 -10.07 -11.16 -2.94
CA ALA A 32 -9.19 -12.10 -3.66
C ALA A 32 -7.83 -12.26 -2.97
N SER A 33 -7.29 -11.19 -2.37
CA SER A 33 -5.96 -11.19 -1.73
C SER A 33 -5.86 -12.13 -0.53
N GLU A 34 -6.99 -12.45 0.11
CA GLU A 34 -7.07 -13.42 1.22
C GLU A 34 -6.70 -14.84 0.76
N GLY A 35 -6.98 -15.19 -0.50
CA GLY A 35 -6.64 -16.51 -1.07
C GLY A 35 -5.18 -16.66 -1.52
N TYR A 36 -4.37 -15.61 -1.45
CA TYR A 36 -2.99 -15.61 -1.93
C TYR A 36 -1.99 -15.81 -0.79
N ARG A 37 -1.04 -16.74 -0.98
CA ARG A 37 0.03 -17.04 -0.01
C ARG A 37 0.89 -15.80 0.26
N GLY A 38 1.37 -15.70 1.49
CA GLY A 38 2.23 -14.61 1.97
C GLY A 38 1.47 -13.66 2.87
N ASP A 39 2.05 -13.33 4.02
CA ASP A 39 1.43 -12.48 5.02
C ASP A 39 1.77 -11.00 4.78
N GLY A 40 0.84 -10.12 5.16
CA GLY A 40 0.99 -8.68 4.99
C GLY A 40 0.77 -8.14 3.58
N LYS A 41 0.59 -6.82 3.51
CA LYS A 41 0.34 -6.08 2.26
C LYS A 41 1.67 -5.74 1.61
N THR A 42 2.01 -6.43 0.53
CA THR A 42 3.14 -6.07 -0.34
C THR A 42 2.64 -5.61 -1.71
N ASP A 43 3.38 -4.69 -2.33
CA ASP A 43 3.05 -4.18 -3.67
C ASP A 43 3.07 -5.30 -4.71
N ALA A 44 4.06 -6.20 -4.62
CA ALA A 44 4.17 -7.38 -5.49
C ALA A 44 2.97 -8.33 -5.37
N LYS A 45 2.49 -8.61 -4.15
CA LYS A 45 1.29 -9.43 -3.93
C LYS A 45 0.06 -8.75 -4.53
N GLY A 46 -0.11 -7.45 -4.28
CA GLY A 46 -1.22 -6.67 -4.84
C GLY A 46 -1.25 -6.70 -6.36
N ALA A 47 -0.09 -6.51 -7.01
CA ALA A 47 0.03 -6.54 -8.47
C ALA A 47 -0.31 -7.93 -9.05
N ALA A 48 0.16 -9.02 -8.41
CA ALA A 48 -0.14 -10.38 -8.84
C ALA A 48 -1.65 -10.69 -8.76
N VAL A 49 -2.28 -10.33 -7.64
CA VAL A 49 -3.74 -10.50 -7.45
C VAL A 49 -4.51 -9.73 -8.52
N ILE A 50 -4.18 -8.45 -8.76
CA ILE A 50 -4.88 -7.64 -9.77
C ILE A 50 -4.72 -8.23 -11.16
N ALA A 51 -3.50 -8.65 -11.53
CA ALA A 51 -3.23 -9.22 -12.84
C ALA A 51 -4.00 -10.54 -13.07
N ASP A 52 -4.06 -11.40 -12.06
CA ASP A 52 -4.81 -12.64 -12.15
C ASP A 52 -6.32 -12.41 -12.22
N GLN A 53 -6.85 -11.52 -11.39
CA GLN A 53 -8.26 -11.15 -11.44
C GLN A 53 -8.63 -10.55 -12.80
N ALA A 54 -7.77 -9.69 -13.37
CA ALA A 54 -7.98 -9.13 -14.70
C ALA A 54 -7.84 -10.15 -15.83
N ARG A 55 -7.08 -11.22 -15.64
CA ARG A 55 -6.92 -12.30 -16.61
C ARG A 55 -8.15 -13.23 -16.65
N VAL A 56 -8.69 -13.57 -15.49
CA VAL A 56 -9.78 -14.54 -15.35
C VAL A 56 -11.15 -13.89 -15.59
N ARG A 57 -11.34 -12.66 -15.12
CA ARG A 57 -12.61 -11.95 -15.26
C ARG A 57 -12.77 -11.34 -16.64
N ARG A 58 -13.96 -11.51 -17.22
CA ARG A 58 -14.37 -10.92 -18.51
C ARG A 58 -15.40 -9.80 -18.36
N ASP A 59 -15.91 -9.60 -17.14
CA ASP A 59 -16.94 -8.64 -16.76
C ASP A 59 -16.37 -7.32 -16.23
N LEU A 60 -15.11 -6.99 -16.55
CA LEU A 60 -14.49 -5.76 -16.08
C LEU A 60 -14.95 -4.55 -16.90
N MET A 61 -15.20 -3.44 -16.22
CA MET A 61 -15.71 -2.23 -16.84
C MET A 61 -14.55 -1.49 -17.54
N PRO A 62 -14.63 -1.26 -18.87
CA PRO A 62 -13.58 -0.54 -19.57
C PRO A 62 -13.62 0.94 -19.19
N LEU A 63 -12.47 1.48 -18.81
CA LEU A 63 -12.31 2.90 -18.54
C LEU A 63 -11.98 3.62 -19.85
N GLN A 64 -12.86 4.54 -20.26
CA GLN A 64 -12.56 5.49 -21.32
C GLN A 64 -11.81 6.67 -20.70
N SER A 65 -10.55 6.86 -21.09
CA SER A 65 -9.75 7.98 -20.62
C SER A 65 -9.85 9.15 -21.58
N SER A 66 -10.42 10.27 -21.13
CA SER A 66 -10.13 11.58 -21.73
C SER A 66 -8.76 12.06 -21.22
N ASP A 67 -7.91 12.58 -22.11
CA ASP A 67 -6.55 13.02 -21.78
C ASP A 67 -6.53 14.13 -20.71
N GLU A 68 -7.55 14.98 -20.68
CA GLU A 68 -7.72 16.03 -19.67
C GLU A 68 -8.01 15.44 -18.28
N LEU A 69 -8.97 14.51 -18.20
CA LEU A 69 -9.32 13.82 -16.95
C LEU A 69 -8.14 13.02 -16.38
N VAL A 70 -7.34 12.39 -17.25
CA VAL A 70 -6.12 11.68 -16.82
C VAL A 70 -5.10 12.65 -16.25
N THR A 71 -4.96 13.83 -16.84
CA THR A 71 -4.00 14.85 -16.39
C THR A 71 -4.41 15.41 -15.04
N GLU A 72 -5.68 15.77 -14.86
CA GLU A 72 -6.20 16.26 -13.58
C GLU A 72 -6.09 15.20 -12.49
N LEU A 73 -6.46 13.94 -12.80
CA LEU A 73 -6.33 12.84 -11.85
C LEU A 73 -4.88 12.60 -11.44
N LYS A 74 -3.91 12.74 -12.35
CA LYS A 74 -2.47 12.65 -12.03
C LYS A 74 -2.05 13.74 -11.04
N ILE A 75 -2.53 14.97 -11.22
CA ILE A 75 -2.23 16.08 -10.29
C ILE A 75 -2.80 15.77 -8.90
N LEU A 76 -4.06 15.36 -8.82
CA LEU A 76 -4.73 15.05 -7.55
C LEU A 76 -4.09 13.85 -6.83
N THR A 77 -3.76 12.79 -7.59
CA THR A 77 -3.11 11.61 -7.03
C THR A 77 -1.66 11.87 -6.62
N GLY A 78 -0.93 12.72 -7.33
CA GLY A 78 0.39 13.23 -6.93
C GLY A 78 0.32 13.94 -5.59
N ARG A 79 -0.55 14.94 -5.47
CA ARG A 79 -0.74 15.68 -4.21
C ARG A 79 -1.13 14.77 -3.04
N ARG A 80 -2.00 13.79 -3.28
CA ARG A 80 -2.38 12.80 -2.24
C ARG A 80 -1.18 11.97 -1.79
N ARG A 81 -0.31 11.57 -2.72
CA ARG A 81 0.91 10.82 -2.41
C ARG A 81 1.85 11.66 -1.54
N ASP A 82 2.08 12.90 -1.93
CA ASP A 82 2.95 13.81 -1.19
C ASP A 82 2.47 13.99 0.26
N LEU A 83 1.15 14.21 0.45
CA LEU A 83 0.55 14.31 1.79
C LEU A 83 0.69 13.01 2.61
N ALA A 84 0.58 11.84 1.98
CA ALA A 84 0.76 10.56 2.66
C ALA A 84 2.22 10.33 3.08
N ASP A 85 3.17 10.72 2.23
CA ASP A 85 4.60 10.66 2.50
C ASP A 85 4.98 11.63 3.62
N ASP A 86 4.46 12.85 3.60
CA ASP A 86 4.68 13.85 4.65
C ASP A 86 4.07 13.41 5.99
N ARG A 87 2.87 12.83 5.98
CA ARG A 87 2.29 12.22 7.19
C ARG A 87 3.20 11.13 7.74
N THR A 88 3.72 10.26 6.88
CA THR A 88 4.61 9.16 7.29
C THR A 88 5.91 9.71 7.89
N ARG A 89 6.50 10.74 7.27
CA ARG A 89 7.69 11.44 7.78
C ARG A 89 7.42 12.09 9.14
N ALA A 90 6.27 12.75 9.31
CA ALA A 90 5.89 13.39 10.57
C ALA A 90 5.72 12.35 11.70
N VAL A 91 5.02 11.24 11.43
CA VAL A 91 4.86 10.14 12.40
C VAL A 91 6.20 9.54 12.79
N ASN A 92 7.08 9.28 11.82
CA ASN A 92 8.40 8.72 12.09
C ASN A 92 9.29 9.69 12.90
N ARG A 93 9.20 11.00 12.63
CA ARG A 93 9.88 12.03 13.42
C ARG A 93 9.39 12.05 14.87
N LEU A 94 8.07 12.01 15.08
CA LEU A 94 7.48 11.96 16.42
C LEU A 94 7.89 10.71 17.20
N ARG A 95 7.91 9.54 16.54
CA ARG A 95 8.41 8.30 17.14
C ARG A 95 9.88 8.45 17.53
N GLY A 96 10.73 8.98 16.64
CA GLY A 96 12.13 9.24 16.94
C GLY A 96 12.35 10.16 18.15
N HIS A 97 11.58 11.25 18.26
CA HIS A 97 11.62 12.12 19.44
C HIS A 97 11.16 11.39 20.71
N ARG A 98 10.08 10.61 20.63
CA ARG A 98 9.56 9.85 21.76
C ARG A 98 10.59 8.85 22.28
N THR A 99 11.22 8.07 21.39
CA THR A 99 12.25 7.09 21.75
C THR A 99 13.54 7.76 22.24
N GLY A 100 13.83 8.98 21.79
CA GLY A 100 14.97 9.78 22.26
C GLY A 100 14.80 10.35 23.67
N ILE A 101 13.58 10.75 24.05
CA ILE A 101 13.28 11.31 25.39
C ILE A 101 12.94 10.20 26.39
N PHE A 102 12.21 9.17 25.93
CA PHE A 102 11.83 8.01 26.72
C PHE A 102 12.28 6.75 25.97
N PRO A 103 13.45 6.17 26.28
CA PRO A 103 13.92 4.95 25.62
C PRO A 103 13.13 3.68 26.02
N GLY A 104 12.00 3.82 26.74
CA GLY A 104 11.30 2.72 27.43
C GLY A 104 9.80 2.45 27.15
N PRO A 105 9.03 3.12 26.26
CA PRO A 105 7.60 2.80 26.09
C PRO A 105 7.29 1.83 24.94
N GLU A 106 8.26 1.48 24.09
CA GLU A 106 8.07 0.46 23.03
C GLU A 106 8.27 -0.97 23.55
N ARG A 107 8.48 -1.10 24.87
CA ARG A 107 8.71 -2.35 25.59
C ARG A 107 7.56 -2.74 26.52
N ASP A 108 6.36 -2.18 26.36
CA ASP A 108 5.17 -2.76 26.98
C ASP A 108 4.62 -3.86 26.05
N PRO A 109 4.84 -5.15 26.38
CA PRO A 109 4.13 -6.24 25.73
C PRO A 109 2.65 -6.19 26.11
N ASP A 110 1.82 -6.61 25.16
CA ASP A 110 0.45 -7.11 25.33
C ASP A 110 -0.17 -6.97 26.74
N PHE A 111 -1.05 -5.98 26.91
CA PHE A 111 -2.16 -6.10 27.87
C PHE A 111 -3.35 -6.91 27.29
N GLY A 112 -3.11 -7.62 26.19
CA GLY A 112 -3.99 -8.65 25.66
C GLY A 112 -3.69 -9.99 26.31
N ASN A 113 -4.53 -10.38 27.26
CA ASN A 113 -4.72 -11.77 27.71
C ASN A 113 -3.66 -12.37 28.65
N VAL A 114 -3.71 -11.95 29.92
CA VAL A 114 -3.34 -12.83 31.03
C VAL A 114 -4.47 -12.82 32.06
N GLY A 115 -5.31 -13.85 32.00
CA GLY A 115 -5.85 -14.44 33.22
C GLY A 115 -5.26 -15.84 33.39
N PRO A 116 -5.40 -16.49 34.56
CA PRO A 116 -5.88 -16.00 35.84
C PRO A 116 -4.77 -16.00 36.92
N TRP A 117 -4.99 -15.19 37.96
CA TRP A 117 -4.54 -15.36 39.35
C TRP A 117 -3.63 -16.56 39.65
N CYS A 118 -2.40 -16.30 40.07
CA CYS A 118 -1.67 -17.14 41.02
C CYS A 118 -0.58 -16.33 41.76
N CYS A 119 -0.74 -16.28 43.07
CA CYS A 119 0.19 -15.89 44.15
C CYS A 119 0.66 -14.43 44.23
#